data_AF-A0A9P8W0S3-F1
#
_entry.id   AF-A0A9P8W0S3-F1
#
_cell.length_a   1.000
_cell.length_b   1.000
_cell.length_c   1.000
_cell.angle_alpha   90.00
_cell.angle_beta   90.00
_cell.angle_gamma   90.00
#
_symmetry.space_group_name_H-M   'P 1'
#
loop_
_entity.id
_entity.type
_entity.pdbx_description
1 polymer ?
#
loop_
_entity_poly.entity_id
_entity_poly.type
_entity_poly.pdbx_seq_one_letter_code
_entity_poly.pdbx_strand_id
1 'polypeptide(L)'
;MVTAATDDSYSTDTADQMGPAAFMWPKDRVWSASMDNTAPCGSVASVGNRSDFPLSNAKVALVDQYESYNVQLSISYLSNPSKDSDFSVLISSSELAEMDRGHTCISVPDASSSVKSGQKATLQIKYTSDWEDSKNETYYACADIQYVALSDFDAEVPCFNATKTGAESTSTSTSTGSSSSASSTGSSDKDNAGSAIAVTGLFGVAVAGAVSMLLA
;
A
#
# COMPACT_ATOMS: atom_id res chain seq x y z
N MET A 1 13.88 0.82 -36.77
CA MET A 1 12.60 1.14 -36.11
C MET A 1 12.56 0.36 -34.81
N VAL A 2 12.47 1.05 -33.68
CA VAL A 2 12.31 0.41 -32.37
C VAL A 2 10.91 0.77 -31.90
N THR A 3 10.04 -0.23 -31.75
CA THR A 3 8.71 -0.07 -31.17
C THR A 3 8.88 0.26 -29.69
N ALA A 4 8.41 1.45 -29.28
CA ALA A 4 8.27 1.77 -27.87
C ALA A 4 7.12 0.95 -27.30
N ALA A 5 7.37 0.19 -26.24
CA ALA A 5 6.32 -0.45 -25.46
C ALA A 5 5.63 0.61 -24.59
N THR A 6 4.30 0.58 -24.55
CA THR A 6 3.50 1.28 -23.55
C THR A 6 3.60 0.51 -22.23
N ASP A 7 4.35 1.06 -21.28
CA ASP A 7 4.46 0.50 -19.93
C ASP A 7 3.46 1.20 -19.00
N ASP A 8 2.18 0.85 -19.16
CA ASP A 8 1.11 1.17 -18.20
C ASP A 8 1.02 0.07 -17.12
N SER A 9 2.16 -0.37 -16.56
CA SER A 9 2.17 -1.25 -15.39
C SER A 9 2.18 -0.45 -14.07
N TYR A 10 1.08 0.26 -13.79
CA TYR A 10 0.66 0.31 -12.38
C TYR A 10 0.16 -1.10 -12.03
N SER A 11 1.08 -1.93 -11.53
CA SER A 11 0.81 -3.33 -11.20
C SER A 11 -0.37 -3.43 -10.24
N THR A 12 -1.51 -3.90 -10.75
CA THR A 12 -2.71 -4.22 -9.96
C THR A 12 -2.38 -5.15 -8.79
N ASP A 13 -1.32 -5.95 -8.96
CA ASP A 13 -0.76 -6.83 -7.95
C ASP A 13 -0.43 -6.16 -6.59
N THR A 14 -0.19 -4.84 -6.51
CA THR A 14 0.04 -4.15 -5.22
C THR A 14 -1.22 -3.52 -4.62
N ALA A 15 -2.21 -3.20 -5.45
CA ALA A 15 -3.50 -2.68 -4.97
C ALA A 15 -4.23 -3.74 -4.15
N ASP A 16 -4.20 -5.00 -4.61
CA ASP A 16 -4.83 -6.15 -3.96
C ASP A 16 -4.03 -6.73 -2.77
N GLN A 17 -3.01 -6.02 -2.26
CA GLN A 17 -2.08 -6.52 -1.23
C GLN A 17 -1.99 -5.67 0.05
N MET A 18 -2.64 -4.51 0.10
CA MET A 18 -2.69 -3.66 1.29
C MET A 18 -3.98 -2.82 1.31
N GLY A 19 -4.35 -2.31 2.49
CA GLY A 19 -5.43 -1.34 2.65
C GLY A 19 -5.03 0.05 2.11
N PRO A 20 -5.70 1.13 2.54
CA PRO A 20 -5.40 2.47 2.04
C PRO A 20 -3.93 2.84 2.27
N ALA A 21 -3.43 2.70 3.51
CA ALA A 21 -2.03 2.90 3.87
C ALA A 21 -1.40 1.70 4.61
N ALA A 22 -0.09 1.51 4.41
CA ALA A 22 0.69 0.43 5.01
C ALA A 22 2.12 0.86 5.39
N PHE A 23 2.80 0.04 6.19
CA PHE A 23 4.24 0.21 6.40
C PHE A 23 5.02 -0.41 5.22
N MET A 24 5.81 0.39 4.52
CA MET A 24 6.90 -0.13 3.69
C MET A 24 8.07 -0.59 4.56
N TRP A 25 8.38 0.19 5.59
CA TRP A 25 9.44 -0.11 6.55
C TRP A 25 9.13 0.48 7.93
N PRO A 26 9.30 -0.29 9.03
CA PRO A 26 9.61 -1.73 9.06
C PRO A 26 8.48 -2.57 8.47
N LYS A 27 8.74 -3.80 8.05
CA LYS A 27 7.72 -4.59 7.37
C LYS A 27 6.50 -4.84 8.29
N ASP A 28 5.31 -4.61 7.74
CA ASP A 28 4.04 -4.90 8.36
C ASP A 28 3.72 -6.40 8.53
N ARG A 29 2.76 -6.68 9.40
CA ARG A 29 2.02 -7.94 9.38
C ARG A 29 1.18 -8.01 8.11
N VAL A 30 0.95 -9.23 7.63
CA VAL A 30 0.15 -9.47 6.41
C VAL A 30 -1.22 -8.78 6.51
N TRP A 31 -1.55 -7.94 5.53
CA TRP A 31 -2.85 -7.30 5.43
C TRP A 31 -3.97 -8.31 5.15
N SER A 32 -5.19 -7.93 5.49
CA SER A 32 -6.40 -8.70 5.22
C SER A 32 -7.60 -7.75 5.18
N ALA A 33 -8.22 -7.55 4.02
CA ALA A 33 -9.40 -6.69 3.84
C ALA A 33 -10.50 -6.92 4.88
N SER A 34 -10.78 -8.18 5.25
CA SER A 34 -11.82 -8.47 6.26
C SER A 34 -11.43 -8.12 7.71
N MET A 35 -10.24 -7.56 7.93
CA MET A 35 -9.66 -7.31 9.25
C MET A 35 -9.05 -5.92 9.39
N ASP A 36 -8.83 -5.15 8.34
CA ASP A 36 -8.04 -3.89 8.40
C ASP A 36 -8.72 -2.78 9.22
N ASN A 37 -10.05 -2.76 9.31
CA ASN A 37 -10.77 -1.94 10.28
C ASN A 37 -10.80 -2.49 11.72
N THR A 38 -10.16 -3.63 11.98
CA THR A 38 -10.15 -4.30 13.30
C THR A 38 -8.87 -3.99 14.08
N ALA A 39 -9.05 -3.31 15.20
CA ALA A 39 -7.99 -3.02 16.17
C ALA A 39 -7.35 -4.30 16.74
N PRO A 40 -6.05 -4.28 17.10
CA PRO A 40 -5.12 -3.15 16.97
C PRO A 40 -4.31 -3.13 15.67
N CYS A 41 -4.33 -4.20 14.87
CA CYS A 41 -3.31 -4.43 13.84
C CYS A 41 -3.82 -4.68 12.42
N GLY A 42 -5.14 -4.64 12.19
CA GLY A 42 -5.69 -4.74 10.84
C GLY A 42 -5.46 -6.08 10.13
N SER A 43 -5.18 -7.15 10.89
CA SER A 43 -4.54 -8.35 10.37
C SER A 43 -5.02 -9.61 11.08
N VAL A 44 -5.05 -10.72 10.34
CA VAL A 44 -5.24 -12.08 10.89
C VAL A 44 -3.99 -12.61 11.61
N ALA A 45 -2.82 -11.97 11.44
CA ALA A 45 -1.56 -12.45 11.99
C ALA A 45 -1.28 -11.96 13.41
N SER A 46 -0.84 -12.89 14.26
CA SER A 46 -0.13 -12.58 15.50
C SER A 46 1.22 -11.92 15.22
N VAL A 47 1.94 -11.53 16.28
CA VAL A 47 3.35 -11.12 16.20
C VAL A 47 4.16 -12.10 15.34
N GLY A 48 4.86 -11.56 14.35
CA GLY A 48 5.69 -12.33 13.42
C GLY A 48 7.20 -12.16 13.66
N ASN A 49 7.96 -12.25 12.57
CA ASN A 49 9.37 -11.87 12.56
C ASN A 49 9.51 -10.38 12.87
N ARG A 50 10.53 -10.03 13.64
CA ARG A 50 10.79 -8.65 14.08
C ARG A 50 11.88 -8.03 13.23
N SER A 51 11.63 -6.84 12.71
CA SER A 51 12.64 -6.03 12.04
C SER A 51 13.53 -5.36 13.09
N ASP A 52 14.84 -5.33 12.87
CA ASP A 52 15.72 -4.53 13.72
C ASP A 52 15.44 -3.05 13.51
N PHE A 53 15.38 -2.29 14.61
CA PHE A 53 14.95 -0.89 14.64
C PHE A 53 15.88 -0.12 15.58
N PRO A 54 16.53 0.97 15.15
CA PRO A 54 17.57 1.57 15.94
C PRO A 54 16.98 2.32 17.15
N LEU A 55 17.70 2.29 18.27
CA LEU A 55 17.33 3.02 19.49
C LEU A 55 17.29 4.54 19.30
N SER A 56 17.96 5.08 18.29
CA SER A 56 17.98 6.50 17.95
C SER A 56 18.06 6.76 16.45
N ASN A 57 17.70 7.96 16.01
CA ASN A 57 17.61 8.38 14.60
C ASN A 57 16.71 7.49 13.72
N ALA A 58 15.75 6.79 14.34
CA ALA A 58 14.89 5.85 13.64
C ALA A 58 13.94 6.53 12.65
N LYS A 59 13.55 5.78 11.62
CA LYS A 59 12.63 6.21 10.56
C LYS A 59 11.48 5.23 10.43
N VAL A 60 10.37 5.68 9.89
CA VAL A 60 9.31 4.81 9.37
C VAL A 60 9.01 5.27 7.95
N ALA A 61 8.95 4.33 7.01
CA ALA A 61 8.51 4.59 5.64
C ALA A 61 7.11 4.00 5.47
N LEU A 62 6.15 4.86 5.17
CA LEU A 62 4.77 4.49 4.87
C LEU A 62 4.50 4.63 3.37
N VAL A 63 3.56 3.83 2.89
CA VAL A 63 2.94 3.99 1.56
C VAL A 63 1.46 4.25 1.75
N ASP A 64 0.91 5.14 0.94
CA ASP A 64 -0.54 5.37 0.83
C ASP A 64 -0.98 5.17 -0.62
N GLN A 65 -1.98 4.35 -0.86
CA GLN A 65 -2.62 4.14 -2.15
C GLN A 65 -3.90 4.96 -2.28
N TYR A 66 -4.47 5.40 -1.16
CA TYR A 66 -5.57 6.36 -1.11
C TYR A 66 -5.11 7.64 -0.39
N GLU A 67 -6.04 8.49 0.02
CA GLU A 67 -5.76 9.56 0.97
C GLU A 67 -6.12 9.07 2.37
N SER A 68 -5.22 9.28 3.35
CA SER A 68 -5.46 8.91 4.74
C SER A 68 -5.38 10.12 5.66
N TYR A 69 -6.36 10.26 6.54
CA TYR A 69 -6.49 11.37 7.49
C TYR A 69 -6.29 10.89 8.93
N ASN A 70 -6.09 11.83 9.85
CA ASN A 70 -5.98 11.59 11.29
C ASN A 70 -4.89 10.56 11.67
N VAL A 71 -3.81 10.50 10.89
CA VAL A 71 -2.82 9.43 10.98
C VAL A 71 -2.04 9.50 12.29
N GLN A 72 -2.01 8.40 13.02
CA GLN A 72 -1.33 8.29 14.31
C GLN A 72 -0.33 7.14 14.27
N LEU A 73 0.93 7.44 14.59
CA LEU A 73 1.96 6.42 14.85
C LEU A 73 2.07 6.19 16.35
N SER A 74 1.85 4.95 16.78
CA SER A 74 1.92 4.53 18.18
C SER A 74 2.87 3.33 18.35
N ILE A 75 3.31 3.08 19.57
CA ILE A 75 4.17 1.93 19.93
C ILE A 75 3.64 1.20 21.16
N SER A 76 3.71 -0.13 21.13
CA SER A 76 3.59 -0.97 22.32
C SER A 76 4.91 -1.65 22.63
N TYR A 77 5.35 -1.59 23.89
CA TYR A 77 6.52 -2.33 24.38
C TYR A 77 6.17 -3.74 24.89
N LEU A 78 4.92 -4.19 24.70
CA LEU A 78 4.53 -5.57 24.95
C LEU A 78 5.06 -6.49 23.86
N SER A 79 5.47 -7.70 24.24
CA SER A 79 5.92 -8.71 23.26
C SER A 79 4.79 -9.24 22.36
N ASN A 80 3.53 -9.06 22.74
CA ASN A 80 2.32 -9.37 21.97
C ASN A 80 1.15 -8.46 22.41
N PRO A 81 1.02 -7.24 21.87
CA PRO A 81 -0.11 -6.37 22.16
C PRO A 81 -1.40 -6.90 21.50
N SER A 82 -2.53 -6.59 22.11
CA SER A 82 -3.83 -7.21 21.83
C SER A 82 -5.00 -6.22 21.69
N LYS A 83 -4.78 -4.95 22.02
CA LYS A 83 -5.79 -3.87 22.05
C LYS A 83 -5.11 -2.50 21.92
N ASP A 84 -5.83 -1.50 21.45
CA ASP A 84 -5.29 -0.13 21.27
C ASP A 84 -4.74 0.48 22.57
N SER A 85 -5.29 0.11 23.74
CA SER A 85 -4.78 0.58 25.03
C SER A 85 -3.44 -0.05 25.47
N ASP A 86 -2.89 -1.00 24.70
CA ASP A 86 -1.51 -1.49 24.87
C ASP A 86 -0.47 -0.56 24.22
N PHE A 87 -0.91 0.45 23.45
CA PHE A 87 -0.05 1.35 22.68
C PHE A 87 -0.01 2.77 23.25
N SER A 88 1.17 3.38 23.22
CA SER A 88 1.42 4.80 23.50
C SER A 88 1.73 5.55 22.21
N VAL A 89 1.13 6.71 22.01
CA VAL A 89 1.36 7.56 20.83
C VAL A 89 2.82 8.04 20.78
N LEU A 90 3.47 7.89 19.63
CA LEU A 90 4.78 8.48 19.32
C LEU A 90 4.63 9.76 18.48
N ILE A 91 3.70 9.77 17.54
CA ILE A 91 3.41 10.90 16.66
C ILE A 91 1.89 11.05 16.60
N SER A 92 1.40 12.24 16.96
CA SER A 92 -0.01 12.54 17.03
C SER A 92 -0.62 12.82 15.66
N SER A 93 -1.94 12.67 15.55
CA SER A 93 -2.70 13.07 14.37
C SER A 93 -2.74 14.59 14.14
N SER A 94 -2.19 15.40 15.06
CA SER A 94 -1.92 16.83 14.83
C SER A 94 -0.55 17.10 14.21
N GLU A 95 0.38 16.14 14.27
CA GLU A 95 1.71 16.22 13.64
C GLU A 95 1.72 15.53 12.28
N LEU A 96 0.87 14.50 12.08
CA LEU A 96 0.65 13.80 10.83
C LEU A 96 -0.86 13.81 10.50
N ALA A 97 -1.37 14.99 10.14
CA ALA A 97 -2.80 15.21 9.93
C ALA A 97 -3.38 14.44 8.74
N GLU A 98 -2.60 14.36 7.65
CA GLU A 98 -2.97 13.75 6.39
C GLU A 98 -1.75 13.11 5.72
N MET A 99 -2.01 12.12 4.88
CA MET A 99 -1.06 11.51 3.97
C MET A 99 -1.69 11.45 2.57
N ASP A 100 -1.02 12.10 1.61
CA ASP A 100 -1.33 11.95 0.21
C ASP A 100 -0.92 10.56 -0.31
N ARG A 101 -1.55 10.14 -1.41
CA ARG A 101 -1.12 8.98 -2.22
C ARG A 101 0.36 9.06 -2.57
N GLY A 102 1.11 8.01 -2.22
CA GLY A 102 2.52 7.86 -2.51
C GLY A 102 3.33 7.37 -1.32
N HIS A 103 4.43 8.05 -1.02
CA HIS A 103 5.40 7.63 -0.01
C HIS A 103 5.65 8.73 1.02
N THR A 104 5.67 8.35 2.29
CA THR A 104 5.88 9.27 3.42
C THR A 104 6.90 8.68 4.38
N CYS A 105 8.08 9.30 4.47
CA CYS A 105 9.08 8.96 5.48
C CYS A 105 9.02 9.91 6.68
N ILE A 106 8.94 9.31 7.87
CA ILE A 106 8.74 10.01 9.14
C ILE A 106 9.92 9.74 10.06
N SER A 107 10.36 10.75 10.81
CA SER A 107 11.34 10.56 11.89
C SER A 107 10.63 10.10 13.15
N VAL A 108 11.07 8.99 13.73
CA VAL A 108 10.52 8.49 14.99
C VAL A 108 11.38 9.04 16.14
N PRO A 109 10.77 9.52 17.25
CA PRO A 109 11.53 9.96 18.42
C PRO A 109 12.46 8.85 18.95
N ASP A 110 13.64 9.26 19.44
CA ASP A 110 14.59 8.35 20.09
C ASP A 110 13.92 7.57 21.23
N ALA A 111 14.29 6.30 21.38
CA ALA A 111 13.72 5.44 22.39
C ALA A 111 14.05 5.96 23.80
N SER A 112 13.10 5.81 24.73
CA SER A 112 13.29 6.20 26.14
C SER A 112 14.55 5.54 26.71
N SER A 113 15.23 6.22 27.63
CA SER A 113 16.45 5.71 28.29
C SER A 113 16.23 4.42 29.09
N SER A 114 14.98 4.01 29.33
CA SER A 114 14.63 2.69 29.88
C SER A 114 14.69 1.56 28.84
N VAL A 115 14.54 1.86 27.55
CA VAL A 115 14.55 0.89 26.44
C VAL A 115 15.98 0.44 26.14
N LYS A 116 16.15 -0.83 25.73
CA LYS A 116 17.47 -1.44 25.50
C LYS A 116 17.50 -2.24 24.19
N SER A 117 18.71 -2.47 23.69
CA SER A 117 18.94 -3.39 22.57
C SER A 117 18.42 -4.79 22.92
N GLY A 118 17.81 -5.49 21.96
CA GLY A 118 17.05 -6.73 22.15
C GLY A 118 15.59 -6.56 22.63
N GLN A 119 15.15 -5.35 22.99
CA GLN A 119 13.78 -5.14 23.46
C GLN A 119 12.77 -5.21 22.30
N LYS A 120 11.76 -6.06 22.45
CA LYS A 120 10.67 -6.24 21.48
C LYS A 120 9.63 -5.13 21.64
N ALA A 121 9.17 -4.57 20.53
CA ALA A 121 8.08 -3.59 20.50
C ALA A 121 7.26 -3.72 19.20
N THR A 122 6.07 -3.13 19.16
CA THR A 122 5.19 -3.18 17.98
C THR A 122 4.80 -1.76 17.63
N LEU A 123 5.09 -1.33 16.41
CA LEU A 123 4.58 -0.07 15.86
C LEU A 123 3.16 -0.31 15.34
N GLN A 124 2.27 0.66 15.53
CA GLN A 124 0.91 0.70 14.99
C GLN A 124 0.74 2.01 14.22
N ILE A 125 0.22 1.95 13.00
CA ILE A 125 -0.49 3.08 12.40
C ILE A 125 -1.99 2.89 12.62
N LYS A 126 -2.67 3.98 12.96
CA LYS A 126 -4.13 4.09 12.98
C LYS A 126 -4.50 5.36 12.25
N TYR A 127 -5.41 5.25 11.28
CA TYR A 127 -5.78 6.36 10.39
C TYR A 127 -7.23 6.20 9.93
N THR A 128 -7.78 7.21 9.28
CA THR A 128 -9.12 7.18 8.67
C THR A 128 -9.05 7.41 7.18
N SER A 129 -9.81 6.64 6.40
CA SER A 129 -9.92 6.80 4.94
C SER A 129 -11.35 6.46 4.49
N ASP A 130 -11.76 6.93 3.31
CA ASP A 130 -13.09 6.66 2.72
C ASP A 130 -13.05 5.70 1.51
N TRP A 131 -11.93 4.99 1.36
CA TRP A 131 -11.56 4.07 0.27
C TRP A 131 -12.66 3.11 -0.20
N GLU A 132 -13.25 2.31 0.70
CA GLU A 132 -14.20 1.25 0.34
C GLU A 132 -15.58 1.79 -0.11
N ASP A 133 -16.16 2.67 0.69
CA ASP A 133 -17.62 2.89 0.68
C ASP A 133 -18.02 4.38 0.76
N SER A 134 -17.09 5.30 0.45
CA SER A 134 -17.23 6.76 0.61
C SER A 134 -17.61 7.20 2.04
N LYS A 135 -17.25 6.39 3.04
CA LYS A 135 -17.42 6.65 4.47
C LYS A 135 -16.07 6.62 5.14
N ASN A 136 -15.78 7.62 5.97
CA ASN A 136 -14.58 7.61 6.79
C ASN A 136 -14.63 6.46 7.80
N GLU A 137 -13.85 5.42 7.56
CA GLU A 137 -13.65 4.27 8.44
C GLU A 137 -12.25 4.31 9.03
N THR A 138 -12.06 3.70 10.21
CA THR A 138 -10.75 3.62 10.86
C THR A 138 -10.04 2.36 10.40
N TYR A 139 -8.79 2.50 9.98
CA TYR A 139 -7.94 1.42 9.51
C TYR A 139 -6.70 1.29 10.41
N TYR A 140 -6.13 0.10 10.42
CA TYR A 140 -5.02 -0.29 11.29
C TYR A 140 -3.96 -1.06 10.49
N ALA A 141 -2.69 -0.85 10.82
CA ALA A 141 -1.62 -1.79 10.48
C ALA A 141 -0.58 -1.82 11.59
N CYS A 142 0.14 -2.94 11.73
CA CYS A 142 1.22 -3.10 12.69
C CYS A 142 2.51 -3.60 12.05
N ALA A 143 3.65 -3.07 12.51
CA ALA A 143 4.98 -3.58 12.19
C ALA A 143 5.68 -4.06 13.48
N ASP A 144 6.12 -5.31 13.51
CA ASP A 144 6.79 -5.90 14.66
C ASP A 144 8.30 -5.57 14.61
N ILE A 145 8.84 -4.99 15.68
CA ILE A 145 10.25 -4.56 15.75
C ILE A 145 11.02 -5.17 16.93
N GLN A 146 12.33 -5.15 16.84
CA GLN A 146 13.26 -5.35 17.95
C GLN A 146 14.25 -4.19 17.97
N TYR A 147 14.42 -3.56 19.13
CA TYR A 147 15.37 -2.46 19.26
C TYR A 147 16.81 -2.96 19.13
N VAL A 148 17.64 -2.25 18.38
CA VAL A 148 19.09 -2.47 18.27
C VAL A 148 19.87 -1.20 18.55
N ALA A 149 21.17 -1.31 18.86
CA ALA A 149 22.03 -0.13 18.89
C ALA A 149 22.18 0.45 17.48
N LEU A 150 22.34 1.76 17.34
CA LEU A 150 22.52 2.40 16.03
C LEU A 150 23.79 1.92 15.30
N SER A 151 24.79 1.41 16.02
CA SER A 151 25.98 0.75 15.47
C SER A 151 25.70 -0.60 14.81
N ASP A 152 24.60 -1.24 15.20
CA ASP A 152 24.24 -2.61 14.85
C ASP A 152 23.07 -2.60 13.84
N PHE A 153 22.68 -1.42 13.35
CA PHE A 153 21.58 -1.21 12.42
C PHE A 153 22.12 -1.01 11.00
N ASP A 154 21.82 -1.94 10.10
CA ASP A 154 22.34 -2.00 8.73
C ASP A 154 21.25 -1.96 7.64
N ALA A 155 19.96 -1.89 8.02
CA ALA A 155 18.85 -1.94 7.07
C ALA A 155 18.75 -0.65 6.22
N GLU A 156 18.73 -0.83 4.89
CA GLU A 156 18.43 0.24 3.94
C GLU A 156 16.93 0.62 4.02
N VAL A 157 16.62 1.64 4.81
CA VAL A 157 15.25 2.18 4.91
C VAL A 157 14.92 2.95 3.62
N PRO A 158 13.81 2.63 2.91
CA PRO A 158 13.35 3.37 1.74
C PRO A 158 12.70 4.71 2.15
N CYS A 159 13.48 5.57 2.81
CA CYS A 159 13.04 6.81 3.42
C CYS A 159 13.05 7.96 2.39
N PHE A 160 11.94 8.15 1.69
CA PHE A 160 11.72 9.29 0.81
C PHE A 160 10.25 9.74 0.87
N ASN A 161 10.02 11.01 0.50
CA ASN A 161 8.68 11.58 0.39
C ASN A 161 8.35 11.76 -1.11
N ALA A 162 7.20 11.28 -1.56
CA ALA A 162 6.75 11.44 -2.94
C ALA A 162 5.22 11.40 -3.00
N THR A 163 4.60 12.48 -3.48
CA THR A 163 3.15 12.61 -3.64
C THR A 163 2.73 12.41 -5.09
N LYS A 164 1.66 11.64 -5.35
CA LYS A 164 0.99 11.54 -6.64
C LYS A 164 -0.24 12.45 -6.65
N THR A 165 -0.13 13.62 -7.28
CA THR A 165 -1.29 14.50 -7.47
C THR A 165 -2.23 13.94 -8.55
N GLY A 166 -3.52 13.91 -8.24
CA GLY A 166 -4.55 13.42 -9.15
C GLY A 166 -4.85 14.39 -10.28
N ALA A 167 -4.27 14.15 -11.45
CA ALA A 167 -4.90 14.52 -12.72
C ALA A 167 -5.33 13.23 -13.41
N GLU A 168 -6.63 12.91 -13.32
CA GLU A 168 -7.23 11.89 -14.17
C GLU A 168 -7.09 12.37 -15.62
N SER A 169 -6.09 11.83 -16.33
CA SER A 169 -5.74 12.29 -17.67
C SER A 169 -6.73 11.73 -18.67
N THR A 170 -7.93 12.34 -18.72
CA THR A 170 -8.82 12.26 -19.88
C THR A 170 -8.05 12.81 -21.07
N SER A 171 -7.44 11.90 -21.85
CA SER A 171 -6.54 12.22 -22.96
C SER A 171 -7.31 12.77 -24.16
N THR A 172 -7.82 13.99 -24.05
CA THR A 172 -8.31 14.78 -25.19
C THR A 172 -7.12 15.43 -25.88
N SER A 173 -6.54 14.72 -26.84
CA SER A 173 -5.40 15.21 -27.64
C SER A 173 -5.78 16.43 -28.49
N THR A 174 -5.54 17.64 -28.00
CA THR A 174 -5.61 18.88 -28.79
C THR A 174 -4.22 19.48 -28.94
N SER A 175 -3.50 19.08 -29.98
CA SER A 175 -2.18 19.63 -30.34
C SER A 175 -2.33 20.85 -31.27
N THR A 176 -2.20 22.05 -30.71
CA THR A 176 -2.24 23.30 -31.50
C THR A 176 -0.83 23.75 -31.87
N GLY A 177 -0.44 23.54 -33.14
CA GLY A 177 0.80 24.06 -33.72
C GLY A 177 0.54 24.71 -35.09
N SER A 178 0.52 26.04 -35.13
CA SER A 178 0.57 26.85 -36.37
C SER A 178 1.97 26.76 -37.00
N SER A 179 2.25 26.87 -38.31
CA SER A 179 1.46 27.04 -39.56
C SER A 179 2.43 26.67 -40.72
N SER A 180 2.05 26.27 -41.94
CA SER A 180 1.33 27.08 -42.94
C SER A 180 1.14 26.32 -44.28
N SER A 181 -0.04 26.49 -44.89
CA SER A 181 -0.38 26.45 -46.34
C SER A 181 0.38 25.55 -47.34
N ALA A 182 -0.35 24.61 -47.98
CA ALA A 182 -0.86 24.80 -49.37
C ALA A 182 -1.95 23.77 -49.75
N SER A 183 -2.84 24.17 -50.68
CA SER A 183 -3.97 23.40 -51.28
C SER A 183 -3.45 22.28 -52.22
N SER A 184 -4.18 21.27 -52.71
CA SER A 184 -5.59 20.80 -52.64
C SER A 184 -5.57 19.26 -52.96
N THR A 185 -6.63 18.48 -53.17
CA THR A 185 -8.10 18.70 -53.36
C THR A 185 -8.88 17.56 -52.67
N GLY A 186 -10.20 17.41 -52.87
CA GLY A 186 -11.02 16.37 -52.21
C GLY A 186 -11.58 15.28 -53.14
N SER A 187 -12.07 14.20 -52.54
CA SER A 187 -13.29 13.48 -52.92
C SER A 187 -13.76 12.60 -51.76
N SER A 188 -15.07 12.38 -51.67
CA SER A 188 -15.69 11.50 -50.69
C SER A 188 -15.79 10.10 -51.26
N ASP A 189 -15.49 9.07 -50.47
CA ASP A 189 -16.06 7.74 -50.69
C ASP A 189 -16.44 7.11 -49.35
N LYS A 190 -17.62 6.49 -49.34
CA LYS A 190 -18.06 5.58 -48.28
C LYS A 190 -17.74 4.19 -48.78
N ASP A 191 -17.22 3.30 -47.94
CA ASP A 191 -17.44 1.88 -48.18
C ASP A 191 -17.58 1.07 -46.90
N ASN A 192 -18.37 0.01 -47.05
CA ASN A 192 -18.89 -0.84 -45.98
C ASN A 192 -18.47 -2.28 -46.27
N ALA A 193 -17.72 -2.89 -45.37
CA ALA A 193 -17.62 -4.35 -45.30
C ALA A 193 -17.22 -4.79 -43.88
N GLY A 194 -18.06 -5.59 -43.25
CA GLY A 194 -17.71 -6.26 -42.01
C GLY A 194 -16.73 -7.42 -42.24
N SER A 195 -16.07 -7.85 -41.17
CA SER A 195 -15.45 -9.18 -41.11
C SER A 195 -15.71 -9.78 -39.73
N ALA A 196 -16.67 -10.70 -39.69
CA ALA A 196 -16.87 -11.54 -38.53
C ALA A 196 -15.77 -12.60 -38.50
N ILE A 197 -15.08 -12.73 -37.36
CA ILE A 197 -14.21 -13.88 -37.08
C ILE A 197 -14.82 -14.63 -35.91
N ALA A 198 -15.43 -15.77 -36.22
CA ALA A 198 -15.88 -16.72 -35.21
C ALA A 198 -14.69 -17.54 -34.72
N VAL A 199 -14.52 -17.64 -33.39
CA VAL A 199 -13.61 -18.60 -32.77
C VAL A 199 -14.42 -19.50 -31.85
N THR A 200 -14.67 -20.72 -32.31
CA THR A 200 -15.28 -21.80 -31.53
C THR A 200 -14.19 -22.70 -30.94
N GLY A 201 -14.38 -23.19 -29.70
CA GLY A 201 -13.87 -24.51 -29.35
C GLY A 201 -13.13 -24.65 -28.02
N LEU A 202 -13.85 -25.19 -27.02
CA LEU A 202 -13.44 -26.23 -26.07
C LEU A 202 -11.97 -26.26 -25.58
N PHE A 203 -11.78 -26.06 -24.27
CA PHE A 203 -11.10 -27.03 -23.41
C PHE A 203 -11.73 -27.06 -22.01
N GLY A 204 -12.58 -28.06 -21.75
CA GLY A 204 -13.07 -28.39 -20.41
C GLY A 204 -12.38 -29.67 -19.93
N VAL A 205 -11.64 -29.59 -18.82
CA VAL A 205 -10.96 -30.74 -18.19
C VAL A 205 -11.71 -31.10 -16.91
N ALA A 206 -11.88 -32.40 -16.67
CA ALA A 206 -12.81 -32.92 -15.67
C ALA A 206 -12.14 -33.72 -14.54
N VAL A 207 -12.77 -33.65 -13.37
CA VAL A 207 -12.79 -34.61 -12.23
C VAL A 207 -11.48 -35.18 -11.66
N ALA A 208 -11.33 -34.99 -10.35
CA ALA A 208 -11.06 -36.09 -9.41
C ALA A 208 -11.60 -35.73 -8.02
N GLY A 209 -12.54 -36.51 -7.49
CA GLY A 209 -13.02 -36.40 -6.12
C GLY A 209 -12.51 -37.55 -5.25
N ALA A 210 -12.30 -37.30 -3.96
CA ALA A 210 -12.03 -38.34 -2.96
C ALA A 210 -12.89 -38.09 -1.72
N VAL A 211 -13.96 -38.88 -1.57
CA VAL A 211 -14.76 -38.94 -0.35
C VAL A 211 -14.28 -40.15 0.46
N SER A 212 -13.93 -39.96 1.72
CA SER A 212 -13.68 -41.05 2.66
C SER A 212 -13.87 -40.60 4.11
N MET A 213 -15.08 -40.81 4.62
CA MET A 213 -15.32 -41.00 6.06
C MET A 213 -16.37 -42.09 6.21
N LEU A 214 -15.96 -43.23 6.76
CA LEU A 214 -16.83 -44.34 7.13
C LEU A 214 -16.99 -44.29 8.66
N LEU A 215 -18.23 -44.26 9.14
CA LEU A 215 -18.54 -44.54 10.54
C LEU A 215 -19.04 -45.98 10.66
N ALA A 216 -18.36 -46.78 11.50
CA ALA A 216 -18.89 -47.84 12.37
C ALA A 216 -17.72 -48.52 13.11
#